data_AF-A0A2E4XM60-F1
#
_entry.id   AF-A0A2E4XM60-F1
#
_cell.length_a   1.000
_cell.length_b   1.000
_cell.length_c   1.000
_cell.angle_alpha   90.00
_cell.angle_beta   90.00
_cell.angle_gamma   90.00
#
_symmetry.space_group_name_H-M   'P 1'
#
loop_
_entity.id
_entity.type
_entity.pdbx_description
1 polymer ?
#
loop_
_entity_poly.entity_id
_entity_poly.type
_entity_poly.pdbx_seq_one_letter_code
_entity_poly.pdbx_strand_id
1 'polypeptide(L)'
;MSQLQVDNIYNKDGTGAPTFPKGANFTEGAVVSGVLTATTMGSASDTTTFPGNIVVQGTQTIINYDDFNVKDKTIGISSTASPTDTTADGAGIEIYGTTHKKLTYNDAKKGFELNVPLSTDENRIITASEKVVQATGNTVGLQYNSGGNIAVVTGSSGDITLNVESIPETADFDNNAISFSLAIVQAGTARSCTTVNLNGYTAPIKWAGGSLASATSGLTTTSGMDVYSFTGINTVGSANTCTNYYLLGAVNGGYA
;
A
#
# COMPACT_ATOMS: atom_id res chain seq x y z
N MET A 1 32.03 38.98 48.02
CA MET A 1 30.86 38.62 47.20
C MET A 1 29.65 38.62 48.11
N SER A 2 28.57 39.32 47.75
CA SER A 2 27.31 39.25 48.50
C SER A 2 26.45 38.16 47.89
N GLN A 3 25.92 37.26 48.72
CA GLN A 3 24.95 36.24 48.32
C GLN A 3 23.59 36.62 48.90
N LEU A 4 22.53 36.35 48.15
CA LEU A 4 21.15 36.49 48.62
C LEU A 4 20.61 35.09 48.90
N GLN A 5 20.22 34.83 50.15
CA GLN A 5 19.63 33.57 50.58
C GLN A 5 18.21 33.85 51.05
N VAL A 6 17.23 33.49 50.22
CA VAL A 6 15.81 33.70 50.46
C VAL A 6 15.02 32.52 49.91
N ASP A 7 13.93 32.13 50.58
CA ASP A 7 13.09 31.04 50.11
C ASP A 7 12.20 31.46 48.94
N ASN A 8 11.69 32.69 48.97
CA ASN A 8 10.78 33.24 47.98
C ASN A 8 11.18 34.65 47.55
N ILE A 9 11.01 34.94 46.27
CA ILE A 9 11.19 36.28 45.69
C ILE A 9 9.89 36.65 44.98
N TYR A 10 9.34 37.82 45.31
CA TYR A 10 8.11 38.35 44.71
C TYR A 10 8.39 39.66 43.98
N ASN A 11 7.48 40.08 43.12
CA ASN A 11 7.47 41.45 42.60
C ASN A 11 7.24 42.48 43.73
N LYS A 12 7.46 43.76 43.43
CA LYS A 12 7.29 44.87 44.40
C LYS A 12 5.90 44.95 45.04
N ASP A 13 4.88 44.40 44.37
CA ASP A 13 3.49 44.43 44.82
C ASP A 13 3.12 43.18 45.64
N GLY A 14 4.04 42.21 45.79
CA GLY A 14 3.85 41.00 46.58
C GLY A 14 2.87 39.97 45.99
N THR A 15 2.45 40.14 44.74
CA THR A 15 1.35 39.37 44.12
C THR A 15 1.77 38.52 42.92
N GLY A 16 3.03 38.58 42.49
CA GLY A 16 3.48 37.85 41.30
C GLY A 16 5.00 37.63 41.25
N ALA A 17 5.44 36.96 40.18
CA ALA A 17 6.84 36.67 39.94
C ALA A 17 7.67 37.96 39.72
N PRO A 18 8.94 37.99 40.15
CA PRO A 18 9.85 39.08 39.84
C PRO A 18 10.05 39.19 38.32
N THR A 19 10.28 40.40 37.83
CA THR A 19 10.65 40.63 36.43
C THR A 19 12.14 40.92 36.35
N PHE A 20 12.80 40.33 35.35
CA PHE A 20 14.22 40.57 35.06
C PHE A 20 14.35 41.15 33.64
N PRO A 21 14.18 42.47 33.45
CA PRO A 21 14.16 43.08 32.10
C PRO A 21 15.47 42.92 31.31
N LYS A 22 16.56 42.59 31.99
CA LYS A 22 17.88 42.31 31.39
C LYS A 22 18.24 40.81 31.41
N GLY A 23 17.27 39.95 31.74
CA GLY A 23 17.44 38.51 31.90
C GLY A 23 17.98 38.12 33.28
N ALA A 24 17.95 36.82 33.55
CA ALA A 24 18.61 36.17 34.67
C ALA A 24 19.62 35.15 34.11
N ASN A 25 20.80 35.05 34.72
CA ASN A 25 21.84 34.11 34.31
C ASN A 25 22.02 33.06 35.42
N PHE A 26 21.80 31.79 35.09
CA PHE A 26 21.92 30.66 36.00
C PHE A 26 23.06 29.75 35.54
N THR A 27 24.23 29.87 36.18
CA THR A 27 25.45 29.15 35.77
C THR A 27 25.35 27.63 35.96
N GLU A 28 24.56 27.17 36.93
CA GLU A 28 24.37 25.74 37.25
C GLU A 28 22.99 25.21 36.80
N GLY A 29 22.31 25.95 35.91
CA GLY A 29 20.97 25.64 35.44
C GLY A 29 19.85 26.19 36.33
N ALA A 30 18.62 26.11 35.82
CA ALA A 30 17.42 26.53 36.52
C ALA A 30 16.43 25.36 36.59
N VAL A 31 15.85 25.11 37.76
CA VAL A 31 14.77 24.14 37.93
C VAL A 31 13.44 24.88 37.82
N VAL A 32 12.63 24.54 36.82
CA VAL A 32 11.29 25.09 36.63
C VAL A 32 10.28 23.98 36.89
N SER A 33 9.54 24.06 38.00
CA SER A 33 8.53 23.07 38.40
C SER A 33 7.18 23.24 37.68
N GLY A 34 7.03 24.31 36.88
CA GLY A 34 5.81 24.65 36.16
C GLY A 34 6.01 24.79 34.65
N VAL A 35 5.22 25.64 34.02
CA VAL A 35 5.28 25.90 32.58
C VAL A 35 6.42 26.86 32.27
N LEU A 36 7.32 26.47 31.38
CA LEU A 36 8.25 27.39 30.73
C LEU A 36 7.55 28.03 29.52
N THR A 37 7.37 29.35 29.56
CA THR A 37 6.93 30.11 28.38
C THR A 37 8.12 30.85 27.80
N ALA A 38 8.66 30.37 26.69
CA ALA A 38 9.83 30.93 26.03
C ALA A 38 9.60 31.07 24.52
N THR A 39 10.02 32.19 23.93
CA THR A 39 10.00 32.38 22.47
C THR A 39 11.07 31.53 21.79
N THR A 40 12.20 31.32 22.46
CA THR A 40 13.33 30.51 22.00
C THR A 40 13.92 29.75 23.18
N MET A 41 14.36 28.51 22.96
CA MET A 41 15.16 27.73 23.91
C MET A 41 16.53 27.48 23.29
N GLY A 42 17.59 27.95 23.96
CA GLY A 42 18.96 27.92 23.43
C GLY A 42 19.26 29.00 22.38
N SER A 43 20.53 29.04 21.96
CA SER A 43 21.09 29.90 20.91
C SER A 43 21.45 29.07 19.66
N ALA A 44 21.80 29.72 18.55
CA ALA A 44 22.11 29.04 17.28
C ALA A 44 23.29 28.05 17.35
N SER A 45 24.16 28.16 18.34
CA SER A 45 25.30 27.26 18.59
C SER A 45 25.05 26.22 19.68
N ASP A 46 23.91 26.29 20.36
CA ASP A 46 23.67 25.49 21.56
C ASP A 46 23.06 24.14 21.20
N THR A 47 23.46 23.10 21.93
CA THR A 47 22.78 21.80 21.89
C THR A 47 21.65 21.80 22.91
N THR A 48 20.41 21.63 22.44
CA THR A 48 19.26 21.40 23.33
C THR A 48 18.99 19.90 23.42
N THR A 49 19.04 19.35 24.64
CA THR A 49 18.82 17.92 24.90
C THR A 49 17.56 17.71 25.73
N PHE A 50 16.70 16.80 25.28
CA PHE A 50 15.54 16.33 26.04
C PHE A 50 15.79 14.88 26.47
N PRO A 51 16.04 14.59 27.76
CA PRO A 51 16.36 13.25 28.21
C PRO A 51 15.14 12.32 28.29
N GLY A 52 13.93 12.89 28.27
CA GLY A 52 12.67 12.15 28.33
C GLY A 52 11.85 12.26 27.03
N ASN A 53 10.60 11.85 27.12
CA ASN A 53 9.66 11.93 26.01
C ASN A 53 9.33 13.39 25.66
N ILE A 54 9.10 13.63 24.37
CA ILE A 54 8.60 14.91 23.88
C ILE A 54 7.19 14.69 23.34
N VAL A 55 6.24 15.52 23.77
CA VAL A 55 4.92 15.63 23.14
C VAL A 55 4.84 17.03 22.53
N VAL A 56 4.83 17.09 21.19
CA VAL A 56 4.66 18.34 20.45
C VAL A 56 3.23 18.42 19.96
N GLN A 57 2.51 19.48 20.33
CA GLN A 57 1.14 19.73 19.89
C GLN A 57 1.11 21.02 19.06
N GLY A 58 0.37 20.99 17.96
CA GLY A 58 0.29 22.07 17.00
C GLY A 58 -0.06 21.52 15.63
N THR A 59 -0.06 22.39 14.61
CA THR A 59 -0.34 22.00 13.23
C THR A 59 0.91 21.66 12.43
N GLN A 60 2.10 22.03 12.92
CA GLN A 60 3.36 21.85 12.20
C GLN A 60 4.55 21.73 13.14
N THR A 61 5.48 20.86 12.75
CA THR A 61 6.85 20.80 13.27
C THR A 61 7.79 21.02 12.08
N ILE A 62 8.75 21.94 12.20
CA ILE A 62 9.78 22.18 11.18
C ILE A 62 11.14 21.80 11.76
N ILE A 63 11.88 20.93 11.08
CA ILE A 63 13.23 20.49 11.44
C ILE A 63 14.15 20.80 10.27
N ASN A 64 14.95 21.86 10.38
CA ASN A 64 15.85 22.32 9.32
C ASN A 64 17.26 21.81 9.58
N TYR A 65 17.53 20.57 9.17
CA TYR A 65 18.84 19.93 9.28
C TYR A 65 19.13 19.14 8.01
N ASP A 66 20.42 18.93 7.74
CA ASP A 66 20.86 18.08 6.62
C ASP A 66 20.54 16.60 6.89
N ASP A 67 20.60 16.18 8.16
CA ASP A 67 20.36 14.80 8.59
C ASP A 67 19.27 14.70 9.66
N PHE A 68 18.30 13.81 9.44
CA PHE A 68 17.32 13.40 10.45
C PHE A 68 17.54 11.93 10.82
N ASN A 69 18.12 11.69 12.00
CA ASN A 69 18.44 10.35 12.49
C ASN A 69 17.46 9.91 13.59
N VAL A 70 16.72 8.82 13.33
CA VAL A 70 15.76 8.24 14.28
C VAL A 70 16.16 6.80 14.58
N LYS A 71 16.39 6.49 15.86
CA LYS A 71 16.76 5.14 16.31
C LYS A 71 15.55 4.39 16.87
N ASP A 72 14.48 4.32 16.09
CA ASP A 72 13.23 3.62 16.44
C ASP A 72 12.97 2.46 15.48
N LYS A 73 12.16 1.49 15.93
CA LYS A 73 11.74 0.36 15.09
C LYS A 73 10.76 0.78 13.98
N THR A 74 9.93 1.78 14.25
CA THR A 74 8.86 2.25 13.35
C THR A 74 8.65 3.75 13.53
N ILE A 75 8.22 4.43 12.48
CA ILE A 75 7.73 5.82 12.51
C ILE A 75 6.22 5.78 12.22
N GLY A 76 5.41 6.36 13.11
CA GLY A 76 3.96 6.43 12.92
C GLY A 76 3.54 7.67 12.12
N ILE A 77 2.65 7.49 11.15
CA ILE A 77 2.01 8.57 10.37
C ILE A 77 0.50 8.42 10.56
N SER A 78 -0.21 9.54 10.72
CA SER A 78 -1.65 9.56 11.08
C SER A 78 -1.97 8.77 12.37
N SER A 79 -1.06 8.83 13.35
CA SER A 79 -1.26 8.20 14.66
C SER A 79 -2.24 9.03 15.50
N THR A 80 -3.53 8.77 15.34
CA THR A 80 -4.62 9.39 16.12
C THR A 80 -5.12 8.43 17.21
N ALA A 81 -6.00 8.92 18.09
CA ALA A 81 -6.56 8.10 19.18
C ALA A 81 -7.46 6.93 18.71
N SER A 82 -7.94 6.96 17.46
CA SER A 82 -8.82 5.94 16.88
C SER A 82 -8.51 5.77 15.40
N PRO A 83 -7.39 5.10 15.06
CA PRO A 83 -6.94 4.97 13.69
C PRO A 83 -7.89 4.08 12.87
N THR A 84 -8.22 4.53 11.68
CA THR A 84 -8.99 3.82 10.63
C THR A 84 -8.35 4.09 9.27
N ASP A 85 -8.63 3.26 8.26
CA ASP A 85 -8.16 3.49 6.88
C ASP A 85 -8.57 4.88 6.38
N THR A 86 -9.78 5.34 6.73
CA THR A 86 -10.30 6.66 6.36
C THR A 86 -9.53 7.80 7.01
N THR A 87 -9.10 7.65 8.27
CA THR A 87 -8.21 8.65 8.92
C THR A 87 -6.77 8.59 8.38
N ALA A 88 -6.37 7.49 7.76
CA ALA A 88 -5.05 7.33 7.15
C ALA A 88 -5.02 7.75 5.67
N ASP A 89 -6.18 7.96 5.04
CA ASP A 89 -6.29 8.30 3.63
C ASP A 89 -5.48 9.57 3.28
N GLY A 90 -4.63 9.48 2.27
CA GLY A 90 -3.71 10.55 1.85
C GLY A 90 -2.50 10.76 2.76
N ALA A 91 -2.38 10.04 3.88
CA ALA A 91 -1.23 10.15 4.76
C ALA A 91 0.02 9.48 4.15
N GLY A 92 1.20 10.07 4.35
CA GLY A 92 2.43 9.53 3.78
C GLY A 92 3.61 10.50 3.79
N ILE A 93 4.50 10.32 2.82
CA ILE A 93 5.74 11.09 2.66
C ILE A 93 5.62 11.98 1.43
N GLU A 94 6.00 13.24 1.57
CA GLU A 94 6.06 14.22 0.47
C GLU A 94 7.47 14.80 0.35
N ILE A 95 8.02 14.75 -0.86
CA ILE A 95 9.32 15.32 -1.21
C ILE A 95 9.08 16.53 -2.12
N TYR A 96 9.32 17.73 -1.58
CA TYR A 96 9.13 19.00 -2.28
C TYR A 96 10.06 19.14 -3.51
N GLY A 97 9.57 19.85 -4.51
CA GLY A 97 10.22 20.08 -5.81
C GLY A 97 9.28 20.87 -6.72
N THR A 98 9.62 21.05 -8.00
CA THR A 98 8.70 21.66 -8.98
C THR A 98 7.38 20.89 -9.09
N THR A 99 7.47 19.56 -9.08
CA THR A 99 6.38 18.63 -8.76
C THR A 99 6.73 17.97 -7.43
N HIS A 100 5.79 17.92 -6.50
CA HIS A 100 5.96 17.18 -5.25
C HIS A 100 5.85 15.68 -5.53
N LYS A 101 6.75 14.88 -4.94
CA LYS A 101 6.74 13.43 -5.09
C LYS A 101 6.16 12.84 -3.82
N LYS A 102 5.17 11.98 -3.96
CA LYS A 102 4.34 11.47 -2.87
C LYS A 102 4.38 9.95 -2.84
N LEU A 103 4.52 9.39 -1.64
CA LEU A 103 4.14 8.02 -1.29
C LEU A 103 3.03 8.12 -0.26
N THR A 104 1.79 7.76 -0.61
CA THR A 104 0.62 7.95 0.24
C THR A 104 -0.25 6.71 0.30
N TYR A 105 -0.93 6.49 1.43
CA TYR A 105 -1.98 5.48 1.52
C TYR A 105 -3.27 5.98 0.85
N ASN A 106 -3.96 5.09 0.14
CA ASN A 106 -5.25 5.33 -0.51
C ASN A 106 -6.29 4.34 0.02
N ASP A 107 -7.29 4.83 0.75
CA ASP A 107 -8.35 4.03 1.37
C ASP A 107 -9.26 3.37 0.32
N ALA A 108 -9.55 4.07 -0.78
CA ALA A 108 -10.41 3.54 -1.85
C ALA A 108 -9.77 2.35 -2.58
N LYS A 109 -8.46 2.39 -2.83
CA LYS A 109 -7.71 1.33 -3.52
C LYS A 109 -7.07 0.31 -2.58
N LYS A 110 -7.14 0.55 -1.26
CA LYS A 110 -6.58 -0.31 -0.21
C LYS A 110 -5.08 -0.58 -0.39
N GLY A 111 -4.33 0.46 -0.77
CA GLY A 111 -2.91 0.32 -1.09
C GLY A 111 -2.12 1.62 -1.01
N PHE A 112 -0.79 1.50 -1.11
CA PHE A 112 0.11 2.64 -1.25
C PHE A 112 0.24 3.05 -2.71
N GLU A 113 0.25 4.36 -2.95
CA GLU A 113 0.39 4.95 -4.26
C GLU A 113 1.61 5.86 -4.34
N LEU A 114 2.22 5.89 -5.52
CA LEU A 114 3.22 6.87 -5.91
C LEU A 114 2.62 7.76 -6.99
N ASN A 115 2.78 9.07 -6.88
CA ASN A 115 2.32 10.00 -7.91
C ASN A 115 3.35 10.22 -9.05
N VAL A 116 4.51 9.58 -8.93
CA VAL A 116 5.56 9.48 -9.94
C VAL A 116 6.06 8.04 -9.97
N PRO A 117 6.71 7.57 -11.05
CA PRO A 117 7.28 6.23 -11.09
C PRO A 117 8.27 6.00 -9.94
N LEU A 118 8.29 4.79 -9.37
CA LEU A 118 9.29 4.37 -8.38
C LEU A 118 10.73 4.45 -8.96
N SER A 119 10.84 4.19 -10.27
CA SER A 119 12.05 4.30 -11.09
C SER A 119 11.62 4.61 -12.52
N THR A 120 12.40 5.43 -13.24
CA THR A 120 12.12 5.79 -14.64
C THR A 120 12.50 4.71 -15.64
N ASP A 121 13.33 3.75 -15.23
CA ASP A 121 13.94 2.79 -16.13
C ASP A 121 13.39 1.38 -15.88
N GLU A 122 13.66 0.81 -14.71
CA GLU A 122 13.20 -0.53 -14.31
C GLU A 122 12.85 -0.57 -12.83
N ASN A 123 11.82 -1.35 -12.50
CA ASN A 123 11.52 -1.79 -11.14
C ASN A 123 11.59 -3.32 -11.08
N ARG A 124 12.42 -3.87 -10.19
CA ARG A 124 12.49 -5.31 -9.93
C ARG A 124 12.05 -5.61 -8.50
N ILE A 125 10.95 -6.36 -8.35
CA ILE A 125 10.55 -6.89 -7.05
C ILE A 125 11.27 -8.22 -6.84
N ILE A 126 12.19 -8.27 -5.88
CA ILE A 126 12.93 -9.50 -5.56
C ILE A 126 12.00 -10.43 -4.76
N THR A 127 11.92 -11.70 -5.16
CA THR A 127 11.12 -12.74 -4.48
C THR A 127 9.63 -12.42 -4.33
N ALA A 128 9.02 -11.76 -5.33
CA ALA A 128 7.57 -11.71 -5.42
C ALA A 128 7.03 -13.11 -5.72
N SER A 129 6.17 -13.63 -4.84
CA SER A 129 5.38 -14.83 -5.11
C SER A 129 3.96 -14.42 -5.48
N GLU A 130 3.37 -15.14 -6.41
CA GLU A 130 1.95 -15.00 -6.71
C GLU A 130 1.09 -15.65 -5.63
N LYS A 131 -0.04 -15.03 -5.33
CA LYS A 131 -1.04 -15.61 -4.40
C LYS A 131 -1.93 -16.58 -5.18
N VAL A 132 -2.12 -17.77 -4.60
CA VAL A 132 -2.96 -18.83 -5.17
C VAL A 132 -4.33 -18.84 -4.48
N VAL A 133 -5.40 -18.95 -5.27
CA VAL A 133 -6.76 -19.20 -4.81
C VAL A 133 -7.13 -20.65 -5.10
N GLN A 134 -7.36 -21.44 -4.07
CA GLN A 134 -7.79 -22.83 -4.21
C GLN A 134 -9.32 -22.92 -4.15
N ALA A 135 -9.92 -23.74 -5.01
CA ALA A 135 -11.35 -24.00 -5.02
C ALA A 135 -11.67 -25.46 -5.35
N THR A 136 -12.88 -25.87 -4.97
CA THR A 136 -13.47 -27.15 -5.39
C THR A 136 -14.67 -26.92 -6.29
N GLY A 137 -14.96 -27.88 -7.16
CA GLY A 137 -16.10 -27.82 -8.07
C GLY A 137 -15.78 -27.15 -9.40
N ASN A 138 -16.78 -26.49 -9.99
CA ASN A 138 -16.74 -26.06 -11.40
C ASN A 138 -16.63 -24.53 -11.55
N THR A 139 -16.50 -23.79 -10.45
CA THR A 139 -16.41 -22.32 -10.46
C THR A 139 -15.37 -21.84 -9.46
N VAL A 140 -14.54 -20.89 -9.88
CA VAL A 140 -13.52 -20.27 -9.03
C VAL A 140 -13.41 -18.78 -9.33
N GLY A 141 -13.10 -17.98 -8.31
CA GLY A 141 -12.99 -16.53 -8.39
C GLY A 141 -11.59 -16.03 -8.07
N LEU A 142 -11.05 -15.12 -8.89
CA LEU A 142 -9.87 -14.30 -8.60
C LEU A 142 -10.34 -12.86 -8.34
N GLN A 143 -9.68 -12.17 -7.41
CA GLN A 143 -9.98 -10.77 -7.07
C GLN A 143 -8.75 -9.92 -7.37
N TYR A 144 -8.85 -8.97 -8.30
CA TYR A 144 -7.70 -8.25 -8.84
C TYR A 144 -6.89 -7.50 -7.76
N ASN A 145 -7.55 -6.80 -6.82
CA ASN A 145 -6.87 -5.96 -5.82
C ASN A 145 -6.68 -6.59 -4.43
N SER A 146 -7.23 -7.78 -4.17
CA SER A 146 -7.24 -8.38 -2.81
C SER A 146 -7.05 -9.91 -2.79
N GLY A 147 -7.15 -10.54 -3.96
CA GLY A 147 -7.08 -11.98 -4.14
C GLY A 147 -5.72 -12.45 -4.63
N GLY A 148 -5.73 -13.60 -5.29
CA GLY A 148 -4.62 -14.08 -6.09
C GLY A 148 -4.85 -13.88 -7.58
N ASN A 149 -3.83 -14.13 -8.38
CA ASN A 149 -3.89 -14.16 -9.85
C ASN A 149 -3.70 -15.58 -10.41
N ILE A 150 -3.55 -16.59 -9.53
CA ILE A 150 -3.52 -18.00 -9.89
C ILE A 150 -4.66 -18.73 -9.19
N ALA A 151 -5.55 -19.36 -9.95
CA ALA A 151 -6.56 -20.27 -9.43
C ALA A 151 -6.07 -21.72 -9.52
N VAL A 152 -6.38 -22.54 -8.52
CA VAL A 152 -6.18 -24.00 -8.56
C VAL A 152 -7.52 -24.66 -8.22
N VAL A 153 -8.03 -25.49 -9.13
CA VAL A 153 -9.31 -26.18 -8.95
C VAL A 153 -9.10 -27.68 -8.82
N THR A 154 -9.79 -28.28 -7.86
CA THR A 154 -9.82 -29.73 -7.62
C THR A 154 -11.25 -30.25 -7.57
N GLY A 155 -11.43 -31.55 -7.80
CA GLY A 155 -12.74 -32.21 -7.62
C GLY A 155 -13.83 -31.73 -8.59
N SER A 156 -13.44 -31.23 -9.75
CA SER A 156 -14.37 -30.75 -10.78
C SER A 156 -15.14 -31.89 -11.42
N SER A 157 -16.47 -31.80 -11.40
CA SER A 157 -17.38 -32.76 -12.04
C SER A 157 -17.79 -32.34 -13.46
N GLY A 158 -17.44 -31.12 -13.86
CA GLY A 158 -17.69 -30.54 -15.17
C GLY A 158 -16.61 -29.54 -15.54
N ASP A 159 -16.81 -28.87 -16.68
CA ASP A 159 -15.90 -27.81 -17.14
C ASP A 159 -15.94 -26.59 -16.21
N ILE A 160 -14.84 -25.86 -16.19
CA ILE A 160 -14.60 -24.78 -15.24
C ILE A 160 -15.03 -23.43 -15.81
N THR A 161 -15.73 -22.68 -14.96
CA THR A 161 -15.94 -21.23 -15.11
C THR A 161 -14.99 -20.48 -14.19
N LEU A 162 -14.17 -19.60 -14.75
CA LEU A 162 -13.29 -18.72 -14.00
C LEU A 162 -13.87 -17.31 -13.97
N ASN A 163 -14.08 -16.77 -12.78
CA ASN A 163 -14.52 -15.39 -12.57
C ASN A 163 -13.31 -14.55 -12.14
N VAL A 164 -13.04 -13.45 -12.82
CA VAL A 164 -12.02 -12.46 -12.42
C VAL A 164 -12.76 -11.17 -12.11
N GLU A 165 -12.74 -10.79 -10.84
CA GLU A 165 -13.60 -9.75 -10.29
C GLU A 165 -12.78 -8.59 -9.73
N SER A 166 -13.46 -7.47 -9.49
CA SER A 166 -12.87 -6.23 -8.98
C SER A 166 -11.76 -5.66 -9.88
N ILE A 167 -11.82 -5.95 -11.18
CA ILE A 167 -10.95 -5.31 -12.17
C ILE A 167 -11.32 -3.82 -12.20
N PRO A 168 -10.34 -2.89 -12.15
CA PRO A 168 -10.64 -1.48 -12.24
C PRO A 168 -11.32 -1.15 -13.57
N GLU A 169 -12.45 -0.45 -13.49
CA GLU A 169 -13.21 0.04 -14.65
C GLU A 169 -13.11 1.56 -14.75
N THR A 170 -12.10 2.19 -14.17
CA THR A 170 -11.88 3.64 -14.29
C THR A 170 -10.96 3.94 -15.48
N ALA A 171 -11.08 5.14 -16.07
CA ALA A 171 -10.28 5.53 -17.24
C ALA A 171 -8.75 5.48 -17.00
N ASP A 172 -8.30 5.62 -15.74
CA ASP A 172 -6.89 5.49 -15.37
C ASP A 172 -6.33 4.06 -15.54
N PHE A 173 -7.19 3.07 -15.81
CA PHE A 173 -6.83 1.68 -16.08
C PHE A 173 -7.04 1.28 -17.57
N ASP A 174 -7.24 2.28 -18.42
CA ASP A 174 -7.32 2.09 -19.86
C ASP A 174 -5.94 1.74 -20.44
N ASN A 175 -5.91 0.88 -21.46
CA ASN A 175 -4.67 0.39 -22.10
C ASN A 175 -3.79 -0.49 -21.21
N ASN A 176 -4.34 -1.07 -20.15
CA ASN A 176 -3.66 -2.07 -19.33
C ASN A 176 -3.95 -3.50 -19.81
N ALA A 177 -3.01 -4.40 -19.54
CA ALA A 177 -3.22 -5.84 -19.65
C ALA A 177 -3.24 -6.48 -18.26
N ILE A 178 -4.06 -7.51 -18.10
CA ILE A 178 -4.10 -8.35 -16.89
C ILE A 178 -3.67 -9.77 -17.26
N SER A 179 -2.88 -10.39 -16.40
CA SER A 179 -2.43 -11.77 -16.55
C SER A 179 -2.88 -12.58 -15.35
N PHE A 180 -3.48 -13.73 -15.62
CA PHE A 180 -3.93 -14.66 -14.60
C PHE A 180 -3.90 -16.08 -15.14
N SER A 181 -3.90 -17.06 -14.25
CA SER A 181 -3.84 -18.48 -14.63
C SER A 181 -4.81 -19.32 -13.82
N LEU A 182 -5.22 -20.44 -14.41
CA LEU A 182 -6.03 -21.47 -13.78
C LEU A 182 -5.35 -22.82 -13.98
N ALA A 183 -4.99 -23.47 -12.89
CA ALA A 183 -4.60 -24.87 -12.86
C ALA A 183 -5.81 -25.74 -12.51
N ILE A 184 -6.09 -26.73 -13.36
CA ILE A 184 -7.13 -27.73 -13.12
C ILE A 184 -6.44 -29.03 -12.75
N VAL A 185 -6.70 -29.54 -11.56
CA VAL A 185 -6.26 -30.87 -11.13
C VAL A 185 -7.30 -31.89 -11.59
N GLN A 186 -6.91 -32.66 -12.60
CA GLN A 186 -7.74 -33.64 -13.27
C GLN A 186 -7.91 -34.91 -12.41
N ALA A 187 -9.14 -35.41 -12.36
CA ALA A 187 -9.49 -36.64 -11.63
C ALA A 187 -10.50 -37.48 -12.41
N GLY A 188 -9.99 -38.45 -13.18
CA GLY A 188 -10.75 -39.41 -13.97
C GLY A 188 -11.19 -38.88 -15.34
N THR A 189 -11.87 -37.73 -15.40
CA THR A 189 -12.28 -37.10 -16.67
C THR A 189 -11.57 -35.77 -16.84
N ALA A 190 -10.93 -35.56 -17.99
CA ALA A 190 -10.30 -34.29 -18.30
C ALA A 190 -11.36 -33.18 -18.40
N ARG A 191 -11.13 -32.08 -17.67
CA ARG A 191 -11.97 -30.87 -17.69
C ARG A 191 -11.23 -29.71 -18.30
N SER A 192 -11.98 -28.82 -18.93
CA SER A 192 -11.43 -27.60 -19.50
C SER A 192 -12.04 -26.35 -18.88
N CYS A 193 -11.29 -25.26 -18.93
CA CYS A 193 -11.89 -23.95 -18.73
C CYS A 193 -12.62 -23.55 -20.01
N THR A 194 -13.96 -23.48 -19.94
CA THR A 194 -14.80 -23.13 -21.09
C THR A 194 -15.31 -21.70 -21.02
N THR A 195 -15.33 -21.11 -19.82
CA THR A 195 -15.89 -19.78 -19.57
C THR A 195 -14.94 -18.98 -18.69
N VAL A 196 -14.67 -17.74 -19.09
CA VAL A 196 -14.02 -16.73 -18.26
C VAL A 196 -14.91 -15.50 -18.21
N ASN A 197 -15.25 -15.08 -17.00
CA ASN A 197 -15.98 -13.83 -16.76
C ASN A 197 -15.04 -12.78 -16.20
N LEU A 198 -15.10 -11.56 -16.75
CA LEU A 198 -14.37 -10.38 -16.27
C LEU A 198 -15.42 -9.41 -15.70
N ASN A 199 -15.44 -9.18 -14.38
CA ASN A 199 -16.51 -8.44 -13.69
C ASN A 199 -17.92 -8.84 -14.16
N GLY A 200 -18.20 -10.15 -14.19
CA GLY A 200 -19.48 -10.70 -14.69
C GLY A 200 -19.69 -10.67 -16.22
N TYR A 201 -18.85 -10.02 -17.01
CA TYR A 201 -18.90 -10.10 -18.48
C TYR A 201 -18.23 -11.38 -18.99
N THR A 202 -18.99 -12.25 -19.65
CA THR A 202 -18.44 -13.45 -20.30
C THR A 202 -17.60 -13.08 -21.52
N ALA A 203 -16.28 -13.07 -21.33
CA ALA A 203 -15.33 -12.67 -22.36
C ALA A 203 -15.11 -13.81 -23.37
N PRO A 204 -15.26 -13.55 -24.69
CA PRO A 204 -14.91 -14.54 -25.70
C PRO A 204 -13.40 -14.85 -25.67
N ILE A 205 -13.05 -16.11 -25.40
CA ILE A 205 -11.65 -16.53 -25.32
C ILE A 205 -11.10 -16.76 -26.73
N LYS A 206 -10.05 -16.01 -27.08
CA LYS A 206 -9.24 -16.22 -28.29
C LYS A 206 -8.15 -17.23 -27.98
N TRP A 207 -8.44 -18.50 -28.25
CA TRP A 207 -7.52 -19.61 -28.01
C TRP A 207 -6.34 -19.63 -28.99
N ALA A 208 -5.15 -19.98 -28.49
CA ALA A 208 -4.04 -20.39 -29.33
C ALA A 208 -4.46 -21.56 -30.23
N GLY A 209 -4.17 -21.48 -31.54
CA GLY A 209 -4.68 -22.46 -32.51
C GLY A 209 -6.13 -22.25 -32.94
N GLY A 210 -6.79 -21.17 -32.51
CA GLY A 210 -8.09 -20.70 -33.01
C GLY A 210 -9.32 -21.32 -32.35
N SER A 211 -9.17 -22.38 -31.56
CA SER A 211 -10.27 -23.01 -30.81
C SER A 211 -9.77 -23.70 -29.54
N LEU A 212 -10.66 -23.92 -28.56
CA LEU A 212 -10.33 -24.68 -27.35
C LEU A 212 -9.85 -26.10 -27.70
N ALA A 213 -10.53 -26.77 -28.63
CA ALA A 213 -10.18 -28.13 -29.04
C ALA A 213 -8.77 -28.20 -29.66
N SER A 214 -8.38 -27.18 -30.42
CA SER A 214 -7.01 -27.08 -30.94
C SER A 214 -6.01 -26.78 -29.84
N ALA A 215 -6.35 -25.90 -28.89
CA ALA A 215 -5.47 -25.52 -27.79
C ALA A 215 -5.20 -26.66 -26.80
N THR A 216 -6.14 -27.59 -26.61
CA THR A 216 -6.01 -28.73 -25.70
C THR A 216 -5.58 -30.02 -26.38
N SER A 217 -5.40 -30.00 -27.71
CA SER A 217 -5.05 -31.19 -28.49
C SER A 217 -3.73 -31.80 -27.99
N GLY A 218 -3.79 -33.06 -27.54
CA GLY A 218 -2.62 -33.79 -27.03
C GLY A 218 -2.20 -33.44 -25.59
N LEU A 219 -2.93 -32.54 -24.90
CA LEU A 219 -2.61 -32.10 -23.54
C LEU A 219 -3.52 -32.69 -22.46
N THR A 220 -4.78 -33.00 -22.79
CA THR A 220 -5.77 -33.40 -21.80
C THR A 220 -5.39 -34.70 -21.11
N THR A 221 -5.04 -34.64 -19.83
CA THR A 221 -4.87 -35.85 -19.01
C THR A 221 -6.10 -36.11 -18.16
N THR A 222 -6.41 -37.40 -17.98
CA THR A 222 -7.45 -37.84 -17.03
C THR A 222 -6.96 -37.85 -15.59
N SER A 223 -5.65 -37.71 -15.38
CA SER A 223 -4.98 -37.61 -14.09
C SER A 223 -3.77 -36.67 -14.24
N GLY A 224 -3.64 -35.69 -13.36
CA GLY A 224 -2.56 -34.70 -13.42
C GLY A 224 -3.10 -33.28 -13.38
N MET A 225 -2.32 -32.33 -13.89
CA MET A 225 -2.67 -30.91 -13.93
C MET A 225 -2.59 -30.35 -15.35
N ASP A 226 -3.59 -29.54 -15.69
CA ASP A 226 -3.59 -28.69 -16.88
C ASP A 226 -3.62 -27.22 -16.45
N VAL A 227 -2.76 -26.40 -17.04
CA VAL A 227 -2.60 -24.97 -16.76
C VAL A 227 -3.12 -24.15 -17.94
N TYR A 228 -4.14 -23.36 -17.66
CA TYR A 228 -4.73 -22.38 -18.57
C TYR A 228 -4.16 -21.01 -18.21
N SER A 229 -3.43 -20.40 -19.13
CA SER A 229 -2.89 -19.05 -18.97
C SER A 229 -3.70 -18.07 -19.80
N PHE A 230 -4.05 -16.96 -19.18
CA PHE A 230 -4.88 -15.93 -19.80
C PHE A 230 -4.21 -14.56 -19.75
N THR A 231 -4.37 -13.81 -20.85
CA THR A 231 -4.02 -12.39 -20.90
C THR A 231 -5.23 -11.62 -21.41
N GLY A 232 -5.79 -10.77 -20.55
CA GLY A 232 -6.84 -9.83 -20.93
C GLY A 232 -6.22 -8.49 -21.30
N ILE A 233 -6.35 -8.06 -22.55
CA ILE A 233 -5.86 -6.76 -23.02
C ILE A 233 -7.03 -5.78 -23.11
N ASN A 234 -7.03 -4.73 -22.31
CA ASN A 234 -8.01 -3.65 -22.40
C ASN A 234 -7.65 -2.76 -23.60
N THR A 235 -8.41 -2.85 -24.70
CA THR A 235 -7.99 -2.26 -25.99
C THR A 235 -8.54 -0.89 -26.33
N VAL A 236 -9.58 -0.44 -25.63
CA VAL A 236 -10.24 0.84 -25.94
C VAL A 236 -10.44 1.69 -24.69
N GLY A 237 -10.03 1.16 -23.53
CA GLY A 237 -10.45 1.71 -22.26
C GLY A 237 -11.92 1.41 -22.01
N SER A 238 -12.26 1.09 -20.78
CA SER A 238 -13.66 0.88 -20.46
C SER A 238 -13.90 1.49 -19.11
N ALA A 239 -14.25 2.76 -19.16
CA ALA A 239 -14.54 3.56 -18.00
C ALA A 239 -15.78 3.06 -17.21
N ASN A 240 -16.42 1.92 -17.55
CA ASN A 240 -17.57 1.36 -16.82
C ASN A 240 -17.89 -0.16 -17.00
N THR A 241 -17.15 -0.94 -17.81
CA THR A 241 -17.46 -2.40 -18.02
C THR A 241 -16.21 -3.20 -18.42
N CYS A 242 -16.22 -4.53 -18.40
CA CYS A 242 -15.13 -5.33 -19.00
C CYS A 242 -15.33 -5.74 -20.48
N THR A 243 -16.22 -5.08 -21.24
CA THR A 243 -16.57 -5.52 -22.62
C THR A 243 -15.46 -5.34 -23.65
N ASN A 244 -14.48 -4.47 -23.38
CA ASN A 244 -13.43 -4.07 -24.34
C ASN A 244 -12.15 -4.92 -24.24
N TYR A 245 -12.19 -5.98 -23.43
CA TYR A 245 -11.06 -6.89 -23.26
C TYR A 245 -10.98 -7.90 -24.42
N TYR A 246 -9.80 -7.98 -25.03
CA TYR A 246 -9.43 -9.19 -25.76
C TYR A 246 -8.83 -10.18 -24.78
N LEU A 247 -9.54 -11.28 -24.54
CA LEU A 247 -9.06 -12.36 -23.70
C LEU A 247 -8.34 -13.40 -24.55
N LEU A 248 -7.02 -13.46 -24.42
CA LEU A 248 -6.17 -14.47 -25.04
C LEU A 248 -6.04 -15.67 -24.10
N GLY A 249 -6.18 -16.89 -24.62
CA GLY A 249 -6.06 -18.12 -23.85
C GLY A 249 -5.05 -19.08 -24.44
N ALA A 250 -4.19 -19.64 -23.62
CA ALA A 250 -3.29 -20.73 -23.96
C ALA A 250 -3.38 -21.84 -22.91
N VAL A 251 -3.13 -23.07 -23.32
CA VAL A 251 -3.15 -24.24 -22.43
C VAL A 251 -1.80 -24.93 -22.51
N ASN A 252 -1.27 -25.30 -21.35
CA ASN A 252 -0.18 -26.25 -21.20
C ASN A 252 -0.65 -27.34 -20.24
N GLY A 253 -0.37 -28.60 -20.52
CA GLY A 253 -1.03 -29.68 -19.79
C GLY A 253 -0.28 -31.00 -19.85
N GLY A 254 -0.84 -31.97 -19.16
CA GLY A 254 -0.26 -33.30 -19.00
C GLY A 254 0.87 -33.38 -17.97
N TYR A 255 0.86 -32.49 -16.97
CA TYR A 255 1.75 -32.59 -15.82
C TYR A 255 1.24 -33.72 -14.91
N ALA A 256 1.98 -34.82 -14.85
CA ALA A 256 1.64 -36.02 -14.05
C ALA A 256 2.13 -35.92 -12.60
#